data_AF-H5SSR6-F1
#
_entry.id   AF-H5SSR6-F1
#
_cell.length_a   1.000
_cell.length_b   1.000
_cell.length_c   1.000
_cell.angle_alpha   90.00
_cell.angle_beta   90.00
_cell.angle_gamma   90.00
#
_symmetry.space_group_name_H-M   'P 1'
#
loop_
_entity.id
_entity.type
_entity.pdbx_description
1 polymer ?
#
loop_
_entity_poly.entity_id
_entity_poly.type
_entity_poly.pdbx_seq_one_letter_code
_entity_poly.pdbx_strand_id
1 'polypeptide(L)'
;MAKRRTIGTNPLDVVIPTRREAKSPTRVVKERLTVHLPVDLIDRIKNAVYWTPGLTLARLAEEALTAAVARLERERGEPFPPRRSELTGGRPLK
;
A
#
# COMPACT_ATOMS: atom_id res chain seq x y z
N MET A 1 -0.73 34.46 3.06
CA MET A 1 0.63 34.82 3.50
C MET A 1 1.43 35.29 2.29
N ALA A 2 2.09 36.45 2.42
CA ALA A 2 2.59 37.23 1.29
C ALA A 2 3.78 36.56 0.56
N LYS A 3 3.69 36.52 -0.76
CA LYS A 3 4.77 36.09 -1.66
C LYS A 3 5.88 37.14 -1.59
N ARG A 4 7.01 36.81 -0.96
CA ARG A 4 8.20 37.70 -0.92
C ARG A 4 8.61 37.99 -2.36
N ARG A 5 8.47 39.25 -2.80
CA ARG A 5 9.02 39.74 -4.07
C ARG A 5 10.51 39.99 -3.83
N THR A 6 11.37 39.08 -4.28
CA THR A 6 12.82 39.31 -4.35
C THR A 6 13.10 40.40 -5.39
N ILE A 7 13.95 41.35 -5.04
CA ILE A 7 14.48 42.38 -5.95
C ILE A 7 15.70 41.76 -6.62
N GLY A 8 15.62 41.53 -7.93
CA GLY A 8 16.76 41.13 -8.76
C GLY A 8 16.97 39.61 -8.92
N THR A 9 17.49 39.25 -10.11
CA THR A 9 17.99 37.91 -10.44
C THR A 9 19.11 37.56 -9.46
N ASN A 10 18.94 36.49 -8.68
CA ASN A 10 19.95 36.07 -7.70
C ASN A 10 21.15 35.47 -8.45
N PRO A 11 22.36 36.05 -8.38
CA PRO A 11 23.53 35.56 -9.12
C PRO A 11 23.98 34.15 -8.71
N LEU A 12 23.49 33.65 -7.57
CA LEU A 12 23.79 32.30 -7.08
C LEU A 12 23.02 31.19 -7.84
N ASP A 13 21.96 31.52 -8.57
CA ASP A 13 21.16 30.55 -9.32
C ASP A 13 21.94 29.94 -10.50
N VAL A 14 23.01 30.60 -10.96
CA VAL A 14 23.89 30.14 -12.06
C VAL A 14 24.79 28.97 -11.64
N VAL A 15 25.09 28.86 -10.35
CA VAL A 15 26.09 27.90 -9.81
C VAL A 15 25.43 26.66 -9.22
N ILE A 16 24.11 26.67 -9.02
CA ILE A 16 23.38 25.52 -8.49
C ILE A 16 22.91 24.67 -9.67
N PRO A 17 23.52 23.49 -9.93
CA PRO A 17 22.94 22.56 -10.89
C PRO A 17 21.53 22.21 -10.43
N THR A 18 20.54 22.53 -11.25
CA THR A 18 19.15 22.18 -10.98
C THR A 18 19.09 20.66 -10.85
N ARG A 19 18.91 20.18 -9.62
CA ARG A 19 18.76 18.76 -9.34
C ARG A 19 17.53 18.31 -10.11
N ARG A 20 17.75 17.70 -11.27
CA ARG A 20 16.71 17.12 -12.12
C ARG A 20 15.78 16.33 -11.20
N GLU A 21 14.53 16.78 -11.10
CA GLU A 21 13.52 16.17 -10.26
C GLU A 21 13.35 14.71 -10.70
N ALA A 22 14.11 13.81 -10.07
CA ALA A 22 13.87 12.39 -10.19
C ALA A 22 12.47 12.17 -9.62
N LYS A 23 11.51 11.86 -10.50
CA LYS A 23 10.16 11.46 -10.11
C LYS A 23 10.29 10.46 -8.98
N SER A 24 9.92 10.90 -7.78
CA SER A 24 9.90 10.06 -6.59
C SER A 24 9.03 8.85 -6.90
N PRO A 25 9.44 7.62 -6.51
CA PRO A 25 8.62 6.45 -6.75
C PRO A 25 7.24 6.69 -6.16
N THR A 26 6.20 6.54 -6.99
CA THR A 26 4.81 6.70 -6.58
C THR A 26 4.59 5.87 -5.33
N ARG A 27 4.40 6.53 -4.18
CA ARG A 27 4.16 5.84 -2.92
C ARG A 27 2.85 5.05 -3.07
N VAL A 28 2.92 3.73 -2.93
CA VAL A 28 1.72 2.88 -2.86
C VAL A 28 0.93 3.31 -1.63
N VAL A 29 -0.28 3.82 -1.86
CA VAL A 29 -1.20 4.19 -0.78
C VAL A 29 -1.72 2.89 -0.17
N LYS A 30 -1.43 2.67 1.11
CA LYS A 30 -1.93 1.50 1.86
C LYS A 30 -3.16 1.90 2.66
N GLU A 31 -4.20 1.07 2.62
CA GLU A 31 -5.42 1.22 3.41
C GLU A 31 -5.43 0.25 4.62
N ARG A 32 -6.15 0.62 5.68
CA ARG A 32 -6.27 -0.20 6.89
C ARG A 32 -7.42 -1.19 6.75
N LEU A 33 -7.10 -2.49 6.78
CA LEU A 33 -8.06 -3.59 6.85
C LEU A 33 -8.06 -4.19 8.27
N THR A 34 -9.24 -4.32 8.88
CA THR A 34 -9.42 -4.99 10.17
C THR A 34 -10.28 -6.24 9.98
N VAL A 35 -9.77 -7.40 10.42
CA VAL A 35 -10.46 -8.70 10.33
C VAL A 35 -10.40 -9.41 11.67
N HIS A 36 -11.41 -10.24 11.94
CA HIS A 36 -11.41 -11.15 13.09
C HIS A 36 -10.92 -12.52 12.63
N LEU A 37 -9.94 -13.07 13.33
CA LEU A 37 -9.36 -14.39 13.07
C LEU A 37 -9.38 -15.22 14.36
N PRO A 38 -9.39 -16.56 14.27
CA PRO A 38 -9.24 -17.42 15.44
C PRO A 38 -7.95 -17.11 16.21
N VAL A 39 -8.02 -17.14 17.54
CA VAL A 39 -6.88 -16.81 18.42
C VAL A 39 -5.67 -17.69 18.11
N ASP A 40 -5.88 -18.99 17.98
CA ASP A 40 -4.81 -19.95 17.68
C ASP A 40 -4.09 -19.65 16.36
N LEU A 41 -4.83 -19.14 15.37
CA LEU A 41 -4.25 -18.75 14.09
C LEU A 41 -3.41 -17.48 14.25
N ILE A 42 -3.89 -16.50 15.01
CA ILE A 42 -3.14 -15.27 15.30
C ILE A 42 -1.81 -15.59 15.98
N ASP A 43 -1.82 -16.48 16.96
CA ASP A 43 -0.59 -16.85 17.69
C ASP A 43 0.39 -17.61 16.79
N ARG A 44 -0.09 -18.54 15.96
CA ARG A 44 0.74 -19.19 14.95
C ARG A 44 1.36 -18.21 13.96
N ILE A 45 0.59 -17.23 13.50
CA ILE A 45 1.07 -16.19 12.58
C ILE A 45 2.13 -15.32 13.26
N LYS A 46 1.91 -14.88 14.50
CA LYS A 46 2.90 -14.12 15.28
C LYS A 46 4.20 -14.89 15.46
N ASN A 47 4.10 -16.19 15.80
CA ASN A 47 5.26 -17.06 15.93
C ASN A 47 6.04 -17.17 14.61
N ALA A 48 5.35 -17.37 13.48
CA ALA A 48 5.99 -17.45 12.17
C ALA A 48 6.75 -16.17 11.81
N VAL A 49 6.15 -15.00 12.06
CA VAL A 49 6.79 -13.71 11.81
C VAL A 49 7.97 -13.47 12.76
N TYR A 50 7.83 -13.84 14.04
CA TYR A 50 8.89 -13.71 15.03
C TYR A 50 10.16 -14.47 14.63
N TRP A 51 10.00 -15.70 14.14
CA TRP A 51 11.12 -16.57 13.72
C TRP A 51 11.61 -16.33 12.29
N THR A 52 10.98 -15.42 11.53
CA THR A 52 11.37 -15.12 10.14
C THR A 52 11.92 -13.69 10.02
N PRO A 53 13.25 -13.51 10.03
CA PRO A 53 13.85 -12.19 9.92
C PRO A 53 13.41 -11.45 8.66
N GLY A 54 13.02 -10.18 8.81
CA GLY A 54 12.61 -9.33 7.69
C GLY A 54 11.17 -9.53 7.20
N LEU A 55 10.43 -10.50 7.76
CA LEU A 55 9.00 -10.64 7.54
C LEU A 55 8.22 -9.79 8.54
N THR A 56 7.09 -9.22 8.12
CA THR A 56 6.17 -8.49 9.00
C THR A 56 4.77 -9.07 8.85
N LEU A 57 3.90 -8.88 9.86
CA LEU A 57 2.49 -9.29 9.78
C LEU A 57 1.80 -8.69 8.55
N ALA A 58 2.06 -7.41 8.25
CA ALA A 58 1.50 -6.73 7.10
C ALA A 58 1.98 -7.36 5.79
N ARG A 59 3.28 -7.65 5.66
CA ARG A 59 3.84 -8.28 4.46
C ARG A 59 3.32 -9.70 4.26
N LEU A 60 3.26 -10.50 5.32
CA LEU A 60 2.68 -11.83 5.28
C LEU A 60 1.21 -11.80 4.84
N ALA A 61 0.42 -10.86 5.39
CA ALA A 61 -0.98 -10.69 5.00
C ALA A 61 -1.11 -10.26 3.53
N GLU A 62 -0.28 -9.32 3.07
CA GLU A 62 -0.24 -8.86 1.68
C GLU A 62 0.05 -10.03 0.72
N GLU A 63 1.13 -10.78 0.97
CA GLU A 63 1.52 -11.93 0.15
C GLU A 63 0.46 -13.04 0.15
N ALA A 64 -0.09 -13.39 1.32
CA ALA A 64 -1.10 -14.43 1.45
C ALA A 64 -2.42 -14.05 0.76
N LEU A 65 -2.87 -12.80 0.90
CA LEU A 65 -4.08 -12.30 0.23
C LEU A 65 -3.89 -12.23 -1.28
N THR A 66 -2.75 -11.75 -1.78
CA THR A 66 -2.43 -11.76 -3.21
C THR A 66 -2.45 -13.17 -3.78
N ALA A 67 -1.82 -14.13 -3.10
CA ALA A 67 -1.82 -15.53 -3.54
C ALA A 67 -3.23 -16.14 -3.53
N ALA A 68 -4.06 -15.82 -2.53
CA ALA A 68 -5.43 -16.29 -2.44
C ALA A 68 -6.30 -15.72 -3.57
N VAL A 69 -6.21 -14.41 -3.87
CA VAL A 69 -6.93 -13.78 -4.99
C VAL A 69 -6.49 -14.37 -6.32
N ALA A 70 -5.18 -14.52 -6.55
CA ALA A 70 -4.66 -15.12 -7.77
C ALA A 70 -5.10 -16.59 -7.94
N ARG A 71 -5.34 -17.32 -6.84
CA ARG A 71 -5.94 -18.66 -6.92
C ARG A 71 -7.41 -18.60 -7.35
N LEU A 72 -8.19 -17.69 -6.76
CA LEU A 72 -9.61 -17.51 -7.10
C LEU A 72 -9.80 -17.06 -8.56
N GLU A 73 -8.95 -16.16 -9.06
CA GLU A 73 -8.98 -15.72 -10.47
C GLU A 73 -8.66 -16.87 -11.42
N ARG A 74 -7.71 -17.74 -11.05
CA ARG A 74 -7.40 -18.95 -11.83
C ARG A 74 -8.55 -19.95 -11.84
N GLU A 75 -9.21 -20.17 -10.71
CA GLU A 75 -10.38 -21.06 -10.60
C GLU A 75 -11.57 -20.54 -11.42
N ARG A 76 -11.75 -19.22 -11.48
CA ARG A 76 -12.77 -18.57 -12.29
C ARG A 76 -12.42 -18.53 -13.79
N GLY A 77 -11.13 -18.49 -14.12
CA GLY A 77 -10.62 -18.35 -15.49
C GLY A 77 -10.56 -16.92 -16.00
N GLU A 78 -10.96 -15.93 -15.20
CA GLU A 78 -10.92 -14.51 -15.53
C GLU A 78 -10.64 -13.64 -14.28
N PRO A 79 -10.02 -12.46 -14.44
CA PRO A 79 -9.85 -11.50 -13.35
C PRO A 79 -11.19 -11.01 -12.80
N PHE A 80 -11.23 -10.65 -11.51
CA PHE A 80 -12.43 -10.05 -10.93
C PHE A 80 -12.69 -8.66 -11.54
N PRO A 81 -13.93 -8.34 -11.99
CA PRO A 81 -14.25 -7.01 -12.49
C PRO A 81 -14.14 -5.98 -11.36
N PRO A 82 -13.79 -4.71 -11.67
CA PRO A 82 -13.71 -3.67 -10.67
C PRO A 82 -15.07 -3.50 -9.97
N ARG A 83 -15.02 -3.24 -8.66
CA ARG A 83 -16.22 -3.06 -7.84
C ARG A 83 -17.11 -1.95 -8.43
N ARG A 84 -18.40 -2.24 -8.63
CA ARG A 84 -19.38 -1.27 -9.18
C ARG A 84 -19.78 -0.18 -8.17
N SER A 85 -19.55 -0.44 -6.88
CA SER A 85 -19.73 0.52 -5.78
C SER A 85 -18.76 0.16 -4.64
N GLU A 86 -18.52 1.10 -3.73
CA GLU A 86 -17.80 0.79 -2.49
C GLU A 86 -18.58 -0.24 -1.67
N LEU A 87 -17.85 -1.09 -0.94
CA LEU A 87 -18.46 -2.00 0.03
C LEU A 87 -19.00 -1.15 1.17
N THR A 88 -20.32 -0.91 1.17
CA THR A 88 -20.98 -0.25 2.30
C THR A 88 -20.77 -1.12 3.53
N GLY A 89 -20.19 -0.58 4.59
CA GLY A 89 -19.98 -1.30 5.85
C GLY A 89 -21.33 -1.79 6.39
N GLY A 90 -21.67 -3.05 6.13
CA GLY A 90 -22.99 -3.62 6.36
C GLY A 90 -23.06 -5.10 5.98
N ARG A 91 -24.15 -5.75 6.40
CA ARG A 91 -24.40 -7.21 6.37
C ARG A 91 -23.97 -7.86 5.03
N PRO A 92 -23.36 -9.06 5.05
CA PRO A 92 -22.95 -9.76 3.83
C PRO A 92 -24.08 -9.80 2.79
N LEU A 93 -23.76 -9.40 1.56
CA LEU A 93 -24.64 -9.59 0.39
C LEU A 93 -24.88 -11.10 0.23
N LYS A 94 -26.16 -11.49 0.24
CA LYS A 94 -26.62 -12.85 -0.08
C LYS A 94 -26.59 -13.08 -1.59
#